data_AF-X0SKV1-F1
#
_entry.id   AF-X0SKV1-F1
#
_cell.length_a   1.000
_cell.length_b   1.000
_cell.length_c   1.000
_cell.angle_alpha   90.00
_cell.angle_beta   90.00
_cell.angle_gamma   90.00
#
_symmetry.space_group_name_H-M   'P 1'
#
loop_
_entity.id
_entity.type
_entity.pdbx_description
1 polymer ?
#
loop_
_entity_poly.entity_id
_entity_poly.type
_entity_poly.pdbx_seq_one_letter_code
_entity_poly.pdbx_strand_id
1 'polypeptide(L)'
;MDRRIFIKGMASSVALSSIPQNIKIGSSKKNQKHPNIIFIFCDDLGYGDLGCYGNPVIRTPHLDKLASEGMRFTDFYAASPVCSPSRAGTITGRIPNRTSIYDWIPANSGVYLRIDEVSVTRILKSMGYTTCHSGKWHLNSRFDG
;
A
#
# COMPACT_ATOMS: atom_id res chain seq x y z
N MET A 1 -28.04 -2.87 -37.86
CA MET A 1 -27.23 -3.99 -38.41
C MET A 1 -26.36 -4.52 -37.28
N ASP A 2 -26.70 -5.71 -36.80
CA ASP A 2 -26.37 -6.19 -35.47
C ASP A 2 -25.18 -7.17 -35.49
N ARG A 3 -24.18 -6.91 -34.65
CA ARG A 3 -22.82 -7.49 -34.69
C ARG A 3 -22.76 -8.93 -34.16
N ARG A 4 -23.92 -9.51 -33.84
CA ARG A 4 -24.08 -10.76 -33.08
C ARG A 4 -24.38 -11.99 -33.95
N ILE A 5 -24.55 -11.81 -35.26
CA ILE A 5 -24.91 -12.90 -36.20
C ILE A 5 -23.64 -13.58 -36.78
N PHE A 6 -22.50 -12.88 -36.84
CA PHE A 6 -21.30 -13.38 -37.53
C PHE A 6 -20.51 -14.48 -36.78
N ILE A 7 -20.62 -14.58 -35.45
CA ILE A 7 -19.84 -15.57 -34.67
C ILE A 7 -20.57 -16.92 -34.49
N LYS A 8 -21.84 -17.03 -34.91
CA LYS A 8 -22.59 -18.31 -34.81
C LYS A 8 -22.51 -19.21 -36.05
N GLY A 9 -21.70 -18.87 -37.04
CA GLY A 9 -21.74 -19.50 -38.37
C GLY A 9 -20.56 -20.39 -38.76
N MET A 10 -19.90 -21.10 -37.83
CA MET A 10 -18.83 -22.04 -38.24
C MET A 10 -18.69 -23.25 -37.32
N ALA A 11 -19.75 -24.05 -37.26
CA ALA A 11 -19.64 -25.46 -36.89
C ALA A 11 -19.96 -26.30 -38.14
N SER A 12 -18.95 -26.98 -38.70
CA SER A 12 -19.01 -28.38 -39.14
C SER A 12 -17.70 -28.83 -39.83
N SER A 13 -16.99 -29.72 -39.13
CA SER A 13 -16.34 -30.94 -39.65
C SER A 13 -15.04 -30.84 -40.46
N VAL A 14 -13.88 -31.11 -39.81
CA VAL A 14 -12.81 -31.97 -40.36
C VAL A 14 -12.07 -32.72 -39.23
N ALA A 15 -12.06 -34.05 -39.37
CA ALA A 15 -11.12 -35.07 -38.89
C ALA A 15 -10.82 -35.27 -37.38
N LEU A 16 -11.30 -36.41 -36.87
CA LEU A 16 -10.71 -37.15 -35.75
C LEU A 16 -9.30 -37.63 -36.13
N SER A 17 -8.27 -37.12 -35.45
CA SER A 17 -7.00 -37.82 -35.26
C SER A 17 -6.55 -37.63 -33.81
N SER A 18 -6.81 -38.66 -33.00
CA SER A 18 -6.09 -39.07 -31.79
C SER A 18 -5.10 -38.06 -31.18
N ILE A 19 -5.61 -37.10 -30.42
CA ILE A 19 -4.85 -36.38 -29.39
C ILE A 19 -5.32 -36.94 -28.05
N PRO A 20 -4.44 -37.47 -27.19
CA PRO A 20 -4.86 -37.92 -25.86
C PRO A 20 -5.39 -36.70 -25.09
N GLN A 21 -6.71 -36.65 -24.92
CA GLN A 21 -7.39 -35.72 -24.01
C GLN A 21 -7.09 -36.15 -22.58
N ASN A 22 -5.91 -35.80 -22.09
CA ASN A 22 -5.66 -35.86 -20.65
C ASN A 22 -4.80 -34.69 -20.17
N ILE A 23 -5.05 -33.51 -20.73
CA ILE A 23 -4.65 -32.27 -20.08
C ILE A 23 -5.65 -32.05 -18.94
N LYS A 24 -5.36 -32.64 -17.77
CA LYS A 24 -5.86 -32.09 -16.52
C LYS A 24 -5.25 -30.69 -16.41
N ILE A 25 -5.98 -29.68 -16.86
CA ILE A 25 -5.74 -28.30 -16.46
C ILE A 25 -5.99 -28.31 -14.97
N GLY A 26 -4.93 -28.54 -14.20
CA GLY A 26 -4.94 -28.38 -12.77
C GLY A 26 -5.36 -26.94 -12.53
N SER A 27 -6.61 -26.74 -12.14
CA SER A 27 -7.04 -25.54 -11.44
C SER A 27 -6.26 -25.55 -10.14
N SER A 28 -5.01 -25.08 -10.21
CA SER A 28 -4.34 -24.53 -9.05
C SER A 28 -5.21 -23.35 -8.65
N LYS A 29 -6.20 -23.61 -7.80
CA LYS A 29 -6.60 -22.62 -6.81
C LYS A 29 -5.34 -22.35 -6.00
N LYS A 30 -4.45 -21.51 -6.53
CA LYS A 30 -3.61 -20.69 -5.65
C LYS A 30 -4.65 -20.03 -4.76
N ASN A 31 -4.75 -20.54 -3.54
CA ASN A 31 -5.36 -19.83 -2.46
C ASN A 31 -4.47 -18.60 -2.33
N GLN A 32 -4.75 -17.56 -3.14
CA GLN A 32 -4.00 -16.32 -3.19
C GLN A 32 -4.31 -15.64 -1.87
N LYS A 33 -3.71 -16.18 -0.79
CA LYS A 33 -3.75 -15.57 0.51
C LYS A 33 -3.11 -14.21 0.31
N HIS A 34 -3.94 -13.19 0.45
CA HIS A 34 -3.52 -11.81 0.45
C HIS A 34 -2.31 -11.66 1.39
N PRO A 35 -1.20 -11.05 0.95
CA PRO A 35 -0.02 -10.89 1.79
C PRO A 35 -0.34 -9.96 2.96
N ASN A 36 0.28 -10.20 4.11
CA ASN A 36 0.23 -9.22 5.20
C ASN A 36 0.99 -7.96 4.79
N ILE A 37 0.44 -6.79 5.10
CA ILE A 37 1.02 -5.48 4.78
C ILE A 37 1.36 -4.80 6.09
N ILE A 38 2.63 -4.40 6.25
CA ILE A 38 3.11 -3.70 7.44
C ILE A 38 3.69 -2.36 6.97
N PHE A 39 3.14 -1.26 7.50
CA PHE A 39 3.68 0.07 7.33
C PHE A 39 4.44 0.47 8.60
N ILE A 40 5.76 0.68 8.47
CA ILE A 40 6.62 1.16 9.57
C ILE A 40 6.95 2.62 9.29
N PHE A 41 6.64 3.50 10.24
CA PHE A 41 6.88 4.94 10.11
C PHE A 41 7.78 5.40 11.26
N CYS A 42 9.00 5.80 10.94
CA CYS A 42 9.93 6.40 11.89
C CYS A 42 9.73 7.92 11.90
N ASP A 43 9.58 8.52 13.08
CA ASP A 43 9.50 9.97 13.22
C ASP A 43 10.92 10.55 13.18
N ASP A 44 11.12 11.57 12.34
CA ASP A 44 12.36 12.33 12.22
C ASP A 44 13.64 11.50 11.98
N LEU A 45 13.51 10.33 11.32
CA LEU A 45 14.65 9.53 10.88
C LEU A 45 15.26 10.14 9.61
N GLY A 46 16.47 10.65 9.70
CA GLY A 46 17.20 11.26 8.59
C GLY A 46 17.68 10.23 7.57
N TYR A 47 17.80 10.65 6.31
CA TYR A 47 18.31 9.81 5.23
C TYR A 47 19.70 9.24 5.53
N GLY A 48 20.56 10.03 6.19
CA GLY A 48 21.93 9.64 6.55
C GLY A 48 22.07 8.88 7.87
N ASP A 49 20.98 8.54 8.56
CA ASP A 49 21.06 7.93 9.90
C ASP A 49 21.29 6.40 9.86
N LEU A 50 21.00 5.75 8.74
CA LEU A 50 21.11 4.29 8.61
C LEU A 50 22.46 3.86 8.02
N GLY A 51 22.97 2.74 8.49
CA GLY A 51 24.17 2.10 7.95
C GLY A 51 24.02 1.79 6.45
N CYS A 52 22.85 1.32 6.02
CA CYS A 52 22.56 1.05 4.61
C CYS A 52 22.48 2.29 3.70
N TYR A 53 22.49 3.50 4.28
CA TYR A 53 22.66 4.78 3.57
C TYR A 53 24.03 5.42 3.81
N GLY A 54 24.96 4.71 4.46
CA GLY A 54 26.36 5.11 4.59
C GLY A 54 26.75 5.71 5.94
N ASN A 55 25.89 5.64 6.98
CA ASN A 55 26.28 6.11 8.31
C ASN A 55 27.40 5.23 8.90
N PRO A 56 28.58 5.80 9.24
CA PRO A 56 29.71 5.01 9.75
C PRO A 56 29.65 4.76 11.27
N VAL A 57 28.74 5.41 12.00
CA VAL A 57 28.71 5.39 13.48
C VAL A 57 27.48 4.66 14.01
N ILE A 58 26.29 5.00 13.51
CA ILE A 58 25.02 4.44 13.97
C ILE A 58 24.87 3.02 13.43
N ARG A 59 24.63 2.06 14.34
CA ARG A 59 24.48 0.64 14.00
C ARG A 59 23.01 0.30 13.82
N THR A 60 22.59 -0.01 12.60
CA THR A 60 21.20 -0.35 12.26
C THR A 60 21.05 -1.75 11.64
N PRO A 61 21.63 -2.81 12.26
CA PRO A 61 21.80 -4.11 11.60
C PRO A 61 20.50 -4.75 11.11
N HIS A 62 19.38 -4.52 11.80
CA HIS A 62 18.07 -5.03 11.38
C HIS A 62 17.50 -4.30 10.16
N LEU A 63 17.67 -2.98 10.08
CA LEU A 63 17.23 -2.20 8.93
C LEU A 63 18.18 -2.40 7.73
N ASP A 64 19.47 -2.58 8.00
CA ASP A 64 20.47 -2.90 6.98
C ASP A 64 20.17 -4.26 6.34
N LYS A 65 19.84 -5.26 7.18
CA LYS A 65 19.38 -6.57 6.72
C LYS A 65 18.10 -6.46 5.90
N LEU A 66 17.10 -5.72 6.38
CA LEU A 66 15.84 -5.50 5.64
C LEU A 66 16.10 -4.87 4.26
N ALA A 67 17.02 -3.91 4.18
CA ALA A 67 17.41 -3.28 2.92
C ALA A 67 18.14 -4.26 1.97
N SER A 68 18.93 -5.20 2.51
CA SER A 68 19.64 -6.21 1.72
C SER A 68 18.76 -7.34 1.19
N GLU A 69 17.67 -7.66 1.91
CA GLU A 69 16.72 -8.73 1.54
C GLU A 69 15.56 -8.22 0.69
N GLY A 70 15.46 -6.89 0.51
CA GLY A 70 14.35 -6.24 -0.16
C GLY A 70 14.79 -5.21 -1.19
N MET A 71 13.97 -4.18 -1.35
CA MET A 71 14.25 -3.04 -2.22
C MET A 71 14.54 -1.81 -1.37
N ARG A 72 15.68 -1.17 -1.62
CA ARG A 72 16.08 0.09 -0.98
C ARG A 72 15.95 1.24 -1.97
N PHE A 73 15.20 2.28 -1.58
CA PHE A 73 15.06 3.49 -2.39
C PHE A 73 16.15 4.49 -2.03
N THR A 74 16.86 5.04 -3.02
CA THR A 74 17.77 6.18 -2.84
C THR A 74 17.06 7.53 -2.93
N ASP A 75 15.91 7.54 -3.59
CA ASP A 75 15.10 8.73 -3.87
C ASP A 75 13.66 8.46 -3.43
N PHE A 76 13.38 8.68 -2.14
CA PHE A 76 12.05 8.52 -1.56
C PHE A 76 11.70 9.78 -0.75
N TYR A 77 10.64 10.47 -1.17
CA TYR A 77 10.23 11.74 -0.60
C TYR A 77 8.93 11.60 0.19
N ALA A 78 8.92 12.12 1.41
CA ALA A 78 7.70 12.29 2.17
C ALA A 78 6.76 13.29 1.48
N ALA A 79 5.45 13.15 1.68
CA ALA A 79 4.46 14.07 1.12
C ALA A 79 4.61 15.51 1.66
N SER A 80 5.20 15.66 2.84
CA SER A 80 5.56 16.93 3.47
C SER A 80 6.74 16.71 4.43
N PRO A 81 7.59 17.72 4.68
CA PRO A 81 8.64 17.64 5.69
C PRO A 81 8.11 17.67 7.14
N VAL A 82 6.81 17.84 7.37
CA VAL A 82 6.21 17.89 8.72
C VAL A 82 5.35 16.65 9.00
N CYS A 83 5.41 16.16 10.24
CA CYS A 83 4.79 14.90 10.68
C CYS A 83 3.29 14.76 10.30
N SER A 84 2.41 15.65 10.72
CA SER A 84 0.96 15.56 10.44
C SER A 84 0.61 15.57 8.95
N PRO A 85 1.07 16.54 8.13
CA PRO A 85 0.79 16.53 6.69
C PRO A 85 1.45 15.35 5.97
N SER A 86 2.64 14.90 6.38
CA SER A 86 3.29 13.70 5.83
C SER A 86 2.43 12.46 6.02
N ARG A 87 1.97 12.22 7.26
CA ARG A 87 1.08 11.10 7.60
C ARG A 87 -0.27 11.18 6.87
N ALA A 88 -0.82 12.39 6.71
CA ALA A 88 -2.07 12.60 5.99
C ALA A 88 -1.92 12.23 4.51
N GLY A 89 -0.81 12.62 3.89
CA GLY A 89 -0.51 12.25 2.51
C GLY A 89 -0.28 10.75 2.35
N THR A 90 0.49 10.12 3.24
CA THR A 90 0.72 8.66 3.21
C THR A 90 -0.58 7.87 3.33
N ILE A 91 -1.48 8.26 4.24
CA ILE A 91 -2.66 7.45 4.52
C ILE A 91 -3.78 7.65 3.49
N THR A 92 -3.88 8.82 2.88
CA THR A 92 -4.93 9.15 1.90
C THR A 92 -4.48 9.04 0.45
N GLY A 93 -3.16 9.02 0.19
CA GLY A 93 -2.60 9.13 -1.15
C GLY A 93 -2.80 10.50 -1.81
N ARG A 94 -3.21 11.52 -1.04
CA ARG A 94 -3.48 12.87 -1.53
C ARG A 94 -2.35 13.83 -1.17
N ILE A 95 -2.20 14.89 -1.97
CA ILE A 95 -1.32 16.00 -1.63
C ILE A 95 -1.83 16.61 -0.30
N PRO A 96 -0.97 16.86 0.71
CA PRO A 96 -1.41 17.30 2.04
C PRO A 96 -2.27 18.57 2.03
N ASN A 97 -2.04 19.49 1.09
CA ASN A 97 -2.87 20.69 0.92
C ASN A 97 -4.37 20.38 0.67
N ARG A 98 -4.70 19.17 0.22
CA ARG A 98 -6.08 18.73 -0.03
C ARG A 98 -6.72 17.98 1.13
N THR A 99 -5.98 17.70 2.21
CA THR A 99 -6.49 17.01 3.43
C THR A 99 -6.87 17.99 4.54
N SER A 100 -6.65 19.30 4.33
CA SER A 100 -6.79 20.36 5.34
C SER A 100 -5.82 20.26 6.52
N ILE A 101 -4.78 19.45 6.41
CA ILE A 101 -3.67 19.37 7.38
C ILE A 101 -2.46 20.02 6.72
N TYR A 102 -2.16 21.26 7.09
CA TYR A 102 -1.11 22.05 6.45
C TYR A 102 0.23 22.04 7.21
N ASP A 103 0.17 21.81 8.52
CA ASP A 103 1.32 21.85 9.42
C ASP A 103 1.10 20.85 10.58
N TRP A 104 2.06 20.79 11.49
CA TRP A 104 1.96 20.09 12.77
C TRP A 104 0.65 20.44 13.46
N ILE A 105 -0.14 19.41 13.81
CA ILE A 105 -1.41 19.60 14.50
C ILE A 105 -1.14 19.90 15.98
N PRO A 106 -1.49 21.09 16.49
CA PRO A 106 -1.39 21.38 17.92
C PRO A 106 -2.44 20.65 18.72
N ALA A 107 -2.10 20.32 19.96
CA ALA A 107 -3.04 19.80 20.93
C ALA A 107 -4.22 20.77 21.09
N ASN A 108 -5.44 20.23 21.17
CA ASN A 108 -6.70 20.97 21.37
C ASN A 108 -7.06 22.00 20.28
N SER A 109 -6.38 22.01 19.13
CA SER A 109 -6.66 22.94 18.03
C SER A 109 -7.99 22.70 17.29
N GLY A 110 -8.61 21.53 17.46
CA GLY A 110 -9.79 21.14 16.70
C GLY A 110 -9.48 20.68 15.27
N VAL A 111 -8.21 20.63 14.87
CA VAL A 111 -7.78 20.09 13.57
C VAL A 111 -7.75 18.56 13.64
N TYR A 112 -8.23 17.90 12.59
CA TYR A 112 -8.22 16.45 12.42
C TYR A 112 -8.34 16.09 10.94
N LEU A 113 -7.89 14.88 10.58
CA LEU A 113 -8.12 14.31 9.26
C LEU A 113 -9.61 14.05 9.10
N ARG A 114 -10.21 14.61 8.04
CA ARG A 114 -11.66 14.53 7.84
C ARG A 114 -12.12 13.08 7.70
N ILE A 115 -13.28 12.76 8.27
CA ILE A 115 -13.83 11.40 8.33
C ILE A 115 -14.24 10.84 6.97
N ASP A 116 -14.48 11.72 6.00
CA ASP A 116 -14.83 11.40 4.61
C ASP A 116 -13.61 11.12 3.74
N GLU A 117 -12.39 11.37 4.22
CA GLU A 117 -11.17 10.99 3.51
C GLU A 117 -11.07 9.47 3.40
N VAL A 118 -10.76 8.99 2.20
CA VAL A 118 -10.58 7.56 1.95
C VAL A 118 -9.15 7.18 2.28
N SER A 119 -8.97 6.45 3.39
CA SER A 119 -7.67 5.94 3.78
C SER A 119 -7.31 4.61 3.09
N VAL A 120 -6.02 4.35 2.92
CA VAL A 120 -5.49 3.04 2.52
C VAL A 120 -5.97 1.93 3.47
N THR A 121 -6.13 2.22 4.76
CA THR A 121 -6.67 1.27 5.74
C THR A 121 -8.14 0.96 5.48
N ARG A 122 -8.96 1.93 5.07
CA ARG A 122 -10.37 1.72 4.71
C ARG A 122 -10.50 0.88 3.44
N ILE A 123 -9.62 1.11 2.46
CA ILE A 123 -9.52 0.31 1.24
C ILE A 123 -9.11 -1.13 1.57
N LEU A 124 -8.07 -1.33 2.38
CA LEU A 124 -7.63 -2.68 2.77
C LEU A 124 -8.72 -3.40 3.57
N LYS A 125 -9.39 -2.71 4.49
CA LYS A 125 -10.50 -3.29 5.27
C LYS A 125 -11.67 -3.72 4.37
N SER A 126 -12.02 -2.95 3.34
CA SER A 126 -13.07 -3.35 2.39
C SER A 126 -12.68 -4.56 1.54
N MET A 127 -11.39 -4.83 1.37
CA MET A 127 -10.85 -6.04 0.73
C MET A 127 -10.73 -7.24 1.68
N GLY A 128 -11.23 -7.14 2.92
CA GLY A 128 -11.21 -8.24 3.89
C GLY A 128 -9.96 -8.33 4.76
N TYR A 129 -9.09 -7.33 4.73
CA TYR A 129 -7.95 -7.27 5.66
C TYR A 129 -8.40 -6.89 7.07
N THR A 130 -7.77 -7.51 8.06
CA THR A 130 -7.78 -7.00 9.44
C THR A 130 -6.76 -5.87 9.54
N THR A 131 -7.20 -4.70 10.04
CA THR A 131 -6.35 -3.51 10.15
C THR A 131 -6.12 -3.15 11.61
N CYS A 132 -4.89 -2.81 11.96
CA CYS A 132 -4.49 -2.34 13.28
C CYS A 132 -3.51 -1.17 13.12
N HIS A 133 -3.51 -0.24 14.07
CA HIS A 133 -2.52 0.83 14.18
C HIS A 133 -1.91 0.78 15.59
N SER A 134 -0.61 1.00 15.68
CA SER A 134 0.13 1.08 16.94
C SER A 134 1.20 2.16 16.81
N GLY A 135 1.33 2.99 17.85
CA GLY A 135 2.27 4.11 17.89
C GLY A 135 1.64 5.47 17.60
N LYS A 136 2.41 6.38 17.01
CA LYS A 136 1.98 7.77 16.79
C LYS A 136 0.97 7.88 15.65
N TRP A 137 -0.20 8.46 15.94
CA TRP A 137 -1.24 8.76 14.96
C TRP A 137 -1.09 10.17 14.37
N HIS A 138 -1.26 11.19 15.21
CA HIS A 138 -1.05 12.62 14.90
C HIS A 138 -1.82 13.16 13.68
N LEU A 139 -3.03 12.64 13.49
CA LEU A 139 -4.02 13.10 12.51
C LEU A 139 -5.30 13.60 13.20
N ASN A 140 -5.23 13.90 14.48
CA ASN A 140 -6.25 14.52 15.31
C ASN A 140 -5.56 15.35 16.41
N SER A 141 -6.23 16.42 16.85
CA SER A 141 -5.72 17.35 17.88
C SER A 141 -6.12 16.95 19.30
N ARG A 142 -7.03 15.99 19.43
CA ARG A 142 -7.51 15.45 20.70
C ARG A 142 -7.38 13.94 20.67
N PHE A 143 -7.13 13.33 21.81
CA PHE A 143 -7.25 11.88 21.96
C PHE A 143 -8.72 11.55 22.19
N ASP A 144 -9.46 11.33 21.10
CA ASP A 144 -10.77 10.70 21.13
C ASP A 144 -10.56 9.19 21.04
N GLY A 145 -10.57 8.52 22.19
CA GLY A 145 -10.41 7.06 22.29
C GLY A 145 -11.47 6.30 21.51
#